data_AF-A0A1Y1MMZ5-F1
#
_entry.id   AF-A0A1Y1MMZ5-F1
#
_cell.length_a   1.000
_cell.length_b   1.000
_cell.length_c   1.000
_cell.angle_alpha   90.00
_cell.angle_beta   90.00
_cell.angle_gamma   90.00
#
_symmetry.space_group_name_H-M   'P 1'
#
loop_
_entity.id
_entity.type
_entity.pdbx_description
1 polymer ?
#
loop_
_entity_poly.entity_id
_entity_poly.type
_entity_poly.pdbx_seq_one_letter_code
_entity_poly.pdbx_strand_id
1 'polypeptide(L)'
;AEEAKLELIHAANPNVIREFERRAEEITRLRHKMEGANEKLETLNTQLAWVLAKWEPKLEELVSQINDAFAYNFEQISCAGEVRVHKEEDFSQWALDIMVKFR
;
A
#
# COMPACT_ATOMS: atom_id res chain seq x y z
N ALA A 1 23.55 51.27 27.88
CA ALA A 1 22.09 51.54 27.93
C ALA A 1 21.44 51.54 26.54
N GLU A 2 22.21 51.69 25.46
CA GLU A 2 21.69 51.75 24.08
C GLU A 2 21.50 50.36 23.44
N GLU A 3 22.30 49.36 23.83
CA GLU A 3 22.19 47.97 23.35
C GLU A 3 20.89 47.27 23.78
N ALA A 4 20.46 47.45 25.03
CA ALA A 4 19.20 46.88 25.52
C ALA A 4 17.97 47.42 24.78
N LYS A 5 18.06 48.62 24.20
CA LYS A 5 16.98 49.26 23.44
C LYS A 5 16.90 48.70 22.01
N LEU A 6 18.02 48.31 21.42
CA LEU A 6 18.08 47.62 20.12
C LEU A 6 17.57 46.17 20.21
N GLU A 7 17.88 45.45 21.29
CA GLU A 7 17.35 44.11 21.53
C GLU A 7 15.82 44.09 21.76
N LEU A 8 15.27 45.10 22.44
CA LEU A 8 13.83 45.26 22.63
C LEU A 8 13.07 45.63 21.35
N ILE A 9 13.70 46.35 20.41
CA ILE A 9 13.08 46.71 19.12
C ILE A 9 13.07 45.51 18.16
N HIS A 10 14.05 44.61 18.25
CA HIS A 10 14.03 43.34 17.51
C HIS A 10 13.00 42.33 18.07
N ALA A 11 12.67 42.43 19.38
CA ALA A 11 11.71 41.56 20.06
C ALA A 11 10.23 41.82 19.71
N ALA A 12 9.89 42.89 18.99
CA ALA A 12 8.50 43.28 18.74
C ALA A 12 8.26 43.75 17.30
N ASN A 13 8.89 43.14 16.29
CA ASN A 13 8.44 43.32 14.91
C ASN A 13 7.08 42.59 14.75
N PRO A 14 5.94 43.30 14.64
CA PRO A 14 4.62 42.66 14.62
C PRO A 14 4.43 41.72 13.43
N ASN A 15 5.24 41.89 12.37
CA ASN A 15 5.24 40.98 11.23
C ASN A 15 5.81 39.61 11.58
N VAL A 16 6.79 39.52 12.49
CA VAL A 16 7.37 38.24 12.91
C VAL A 16 6.37 37.43 13.72
N ILE A 17 5.61 38.08 14.62
CA ILE A 17 4.54 37.43 15.40
C ILE A 17 3.43 36.95 14.47
N ARG A 18 2.95 37.80 13.55
CA ARG A 18 1.93 37.42 12.56
C ARG A 18 2.38 36.28 11.66
N GLU A 19 3.65 36.27 11.24
CA GLU A 19 4.18 35.19 10.41
C GLU A 19 4.30 33.89 11.21
N PHE A 20 4.71 33.97 12.47
CA PHE A 20 4.74 32.81 13.37
C PHE A 20 3.34 32.21 13.56
N GLU A 21 2.34 33.03 13.88
CA GLU A 21 0.95 32.60 14.04
C GLU A 21 0.41 31.96 12.75
N ARG A 22 0.64 32.61 11.59
CA ARG A 22 0.25 32.06 10.28
C ARG A 22 0.90 30.70 10.02
N ARG A 23 2.19 30.55 10.32
CA ARG A 23 2.90 29.27 10.14
C ARG A 23 2.37 28.20 11.09
N ALA A 24 2.04 28.56 12.34
CA ALA A 24 1.48 27.62 13.30
C ALA A 24 0.11 27.09 12.83
N GLU A 25 -0.77 27.96 12.34
CA GLU A 25 -2.05 27.57 11.74
C GLU A 25 -1.86 26.68 10.50
N GLU A 26 -0.91 27.03 9.64
CA GLU A 26 -0.61 26.27 8.43
C GLU A 26 -0.09 24.86 8.76
N ILE A 27 0.79 24.73 9.76
CA ILE A 27 1.27 23.45 10.27
C ILE A 27 0.10 22.62 10.82
N THR A 28 -0.77 23.19 11.65
CA THR A 28 -1.94 22.48 12.20
C THR A 28 -2.87 22.01 11.09
N ARG A 29 -3.14 22.85 10.08
CA ARG A 29 -3.96 22.48 8.92
C ARG A 29 -3.34 21.33 8.12
N LEU A 30 -2.03 21.36 7.89
CA LEU A 30 -1.32 20.30 7.17
C LEU A 30 -1.31 18.99 7.97
N ARG A 31 -1.13 19.05 9.29
CA ARG A 31 -1.19 17.87 10.17
C ARG A 31 -2.55 17.19 10.09
N HIS A 32 -3.64 17.93 10.24
CA HIS A 32 -4.99 17.35 10.11
C HIS A 32 -5.26 16.76 8.73
N LYS A 33 -4.75 17.36 7.66
CA LYS A 33 -4.85 16.77 6.32
C LYS A 33 -4.08 15.46 6.21
N MET A 34 -2.89 15.39 6.81
CA MET A 34 -2.09 14.16 6.84
C MET A 34 -2.77 13.06 7.66
N GLU A 35 -3.29 13.39 8.85
CA GLU A 35 -4.05 12.47 9.70
C GLU A 35 -5.25 11.89 8.94
N GLY A 36 -6.09 12.76 8.35
CA GLY A 36 -7.25 12.30 7.58
C GLY A 36 -6.90 11.52 6.31
N ALA A 37 -5.72 11.75 5.71
CA ALA A 37 -5.23 10.92 4.60
C ALA A 37 -4.77 9.54 5.10
N ASN A 38 -4.08 9.49 6.25
CA ASN A 38 -3.61 8.25 6.85
C ASN A 38 -4.79 7.34 7.27
N GLU A 39 -5.81 7.91 7.93
CA GLU A 39 -7.03 7.16 8.30
C GLU A 39 -7.73 6.55 7.08
N LYS A 40 -7.79 7.29 5.97
CA LYS A 40 -8.36 6.80 4.71
C LYS A 40 -7.53 5.67 4.11
N LEU A 41 -6.21 5.80 4.12
CA LEU A 41 -5.31 4.75 3.66
C LEU A 41 -5.46 3.48 4.51
N GLU A 42 -5.48 3.59 5.83
CA GLU A 42 -5.69 2.45 6.73
C GLU A 42 -7.05 1.77 6.51
N THR A 43 -8.09 2.57 6.29
CA THR A 43 -9.43 2.05 5.98
C THR A 43 -9.43 1.27 4.66
N LEU A 44 -8.82 1.83 3.61
CA LEU A 44 -8.70 1.17 2.30
C LEU A 44 -7.88 -0.12 2.39
N ASN A 45 -6.75 -0.10 3.10
CA ASN A 45 -5.92 -1.29 3.31
C ASN A 45 -6.69 -2.39 4.04
N THR A 46 -7.46 -2.03 5.07
CA THR A 46 -8.31 -2.98 5.79
C THR A 46 -9.37 -3.60 4.89
N GLN A 47 -10.03 -2.78 4.05
CA GLN A 47 -11.03 -3.26 3.09
C GLN A 47 -10.40 -4.18 2.05
N LEU A 48 -9.24 -3.80 1.51
CA LEU A 48 -8.50 -4.61 0.54
C LEU A 48 -8.13 -5.97 1.14
N ALA A 49 -7.57 -6.00 2.34
CA ALA A 49 -7.23 -7.23 3.04
C ALA A 49 -8.45 -8.13 3.27
N TRP A 50 -9.59 -7.54 3.65
CA TRP A 50 -10.84 -8.29 3.83
C TRP A 50 -11.36 -8.91 2.52
N VAL A 51 -11.26 -8.18 1.41
CA VAL A 51 -11.66 -8.70 0.09
C VAL A 51 -10.73 -9.83 -0.34
N LEU A 52 -9.41 -9.63 -0.26
CA LEU A 52 -8.42 -10.63 -0.62
C LEU A 52 -8.58 -11.90 0.22
N ALA A 53 -8.74 -11.78 1.54
CA ALA A 53 -8.93 -12.93 2.44
C ALA A 53 -10.14 -13.82 2.08
N LYS A 54 -11.16 -13.27 1.40
CA LYS A 54 -12.33 -14.02 0.94
C LYS A 54 -12.21 -14.55 -0.48
N TRP A 55 -11.54 -13.79 -1.34
CA TRP A 55 -11.44 -14.08 -2.75
C TRP A 55 -10.29 -15.04 -3.06
N GLU A 56 -9.13 -14.84 -2.43
CA GLU A 56 -7.92 -15.62 -2.65
C GLU A 56 -8.11 -17.12 -2.43
N PRO A 57 -8.76 -17.61 -1.36
CA PRO A 57 -8.97 -19.05 -1.18
C PRO A 57 -9.82 -19.68 -2.29
N LYS A 58 -10.79 -18.93 -2.82
CA LYS A 58 -11.64 -19.41 -3.93
C LYS A 58 -10.89 -19.46 -5.24
N LEU A 59 -9.98 -18.50 -5.47
CA LEU A 59 -9.07 -18.55 -6.61
C LEU A 59 -8.17 -19.78 -6.51
N GLU A 60 -7.57 -20.03 -5.35
CA GLU A 60 -6.70 -21.20 -5.14
C GLU A 60 -7.45 -22.52 -5.36
N GLU A 61 -8.67 -22.65 -4.84
CA GLU A 61 -9.49 -23.84 -5.05
C GLU A 61 -9.77 -24.07 -6.54
N LEU A 62 -10.14 -23.02 -7.27
CA LEU A 62 -10.39 -23.10 -8.70
C LEU A 62 -9.13 -23.52 -9.47
N VAL A 63 -7.99 -22.90 -9.16
CA VAL A 63 -6.72 -23.21 -9.83
C VAL A 63 -6.24 -24.62 -9.49
N SER A 64 -6.47 -25.11 -8.27
CA SER A 64 -6.18 -26.49 -7.89
C SER A 64 -6.99 -27.48 -8.74
N GLN A 65 -8.28 -27.23 -8.94
CA GLN A 65 -9.12 -28.09 -9.79
C GLN A 65 -8.65 -28.10 -11.25
N ILE A 66 -8.23 -26.93 -11.76
CA ILE A 66 -7.64 -26.81 -13.09
C ILE A 66 -6.32 -27.59 -13.16
N ASN A 67 -5.47 -27.46 -12.14
CA ASN A 67 -4.20 -28.16 -12.06
C ASN A 67 -4.37 -29.68 -12.06
N ASP A 68 -5.32 -30.22 -11.28
CA ASP A 68 -5.58 -31.66 -11.22
C ASP A 68 -5.99 -32.21 -12.59
N ALA A 69 -6.88 -31.50 -13.29
CA ALA A 69 -7.30 -31.87 -14.64
C ALA A 69 -6.15 -31.74 -15.66
N PHE A 70 -5.31 -30.70 -15.54
CA PHE A 70 -4.17 -30.47 -16.41
C PHE A 70 -3.10 -31.56 -16.22
N ALA A 71 -2.71 -31.85 -14.97
CA ALA A 71 -1.75 -32.88 -14.61
C ALA A 71 -2.21 -34.26 -15.09
N TYR A 72 -3.47 -34.63 -14.83
CA TYR A 72 -4.04 -35.89 -15.29
C TYR A 72 -3.92 -36.07 -16.81
N ASN A 73 -4.23 -35.04 -17.59
CA ASN A 73 -4.13 -35.08 -19.05
C ASN A 73 -2.67 -35.18 -19.53
N PHE A 74 -1.73 -34.51 -18.85
CA PHE A 74 -0.31 -34.58 -19.18
C PHE A 74 0.33 -35.93 -18.84
N GLU A 75 -0.12 -36.57 -17.76
CA GLU A 75 0.31 -37.93 -17.42
C GLU A 75 -0.08 -38.95 -18.52
N GLN A 76 -1.25 -38.79 -19.17
CA GLN A 76 -1.67 -39.65 -20.29
C GLN A 76 -0.68 -39.60 -21.47
N ILE A 77 0.00 -38.48 -21.68
CA ILE A 77 1.04 -38.31 -22.70
C ILE A 77 2.45 -38.46 -22.14
N SER A 78 2.59 -39.12 -20.98
CA SER A 78 3.89 -39.43 -20.37
C SER A 78 4.75 -38.20 -20.01
N CYS A 79 4.10 -37.05 -19.81
CA CYS A 79 4.70 -35.78 -19.39
C CYS A 79 4.21 -35.38 -17.99
N ALA A 80 4.88 -34.41 -17.36
CA ALA A 80 4.40 -33.80 -16.12
C ALA A 80 4.04 -32.33 -16.39
N GLY A 81 2.96 -31.87 -15.78
CA GLY A 81 2.48 -30.50 -15.92
C GLY A 81 1.89 -29.99 -14.61
N GLU A 82 2.12 -28.71 -14.31
CA GLU A 82 1.57 -28.03 -13.13
C GLU A 82 1.10 -26.62 -13.52
N VAL A 83 -0.05 -26.23 -12.99
CA VAL A 83 -0.61 -24.88 -13.05
C VAL A 83 -0.77 -24.36 -11.63
N ARG A 84 -0.25 -23.17 -11.34
CA ARG A 84 -0.36 -22.55 -10.01
C ARG A 84 -0.54 -21.04 -10.09
N VAL A 85 -1.01 -20.45 -8.99
CA VAL A 85 -1.03 -19.00 -8.81
C VAL A 85 0.35 -18.54 -8.34
N HIS A 86 1.00 -17.67 -9.11
CA HIS A 86 2.18 -16.92 -8.68
C HIS A 86 1.74 -15.67 -7.93
N LYS A 87 2.15 -15.56 -6.66
CA LYS A 87 1.77 -14.46 -5.77
C LYS A 87 2.99 -13.59 -5.46
N GLU A 88 2.76 -12.28 -5.53
CA GLU A 88 3.73 -11.24 -5.18
C GLU A 88 3.12 -10.28 -4.15
N GLU A 89 3.96 -9.42 -3.56
CA GLU A 89 3.49 -8.37 -2.64
C GLU A 89 2.52 -7.39 -3.33
N ASP A 90 2.84 -6.98 -4.56
CA ASP A 90 1.93 -6.19 -5.38
C ASP A 90 0.96 -7.12 -6.13
N PHE A 91 -0.33 -7.00 -5.81
CA PHE A 91 -1.40 -7.74 -6.45
C PHE A 91 -1.39 -7.61 -7.98
N SER A 92 -0.93 -6.47 -8.53
CA SER A 92 -0.85 -6.26 -9.98
C SER A 92 0.17 -7.16 -10.68
N GLN A 93 1.09 -7.75 -9.93
CA GLN A 93 2.13 -8.66 -10.42
C GLN A 93 1.74 -10.14 -10.29
N TRP A 94 0.56 -10.44 -9.76
CA TRP A 94 0.07 -11.81 -9.68
C TRP A 94 -0.13 -12.40 -11.07
N ALA A 95 0.18 -13.68 -11.21
CA ALA A 95 0.11 -14.38 -12.48
C ALA A 95 -0.31 -15.85 -12.30
N LEU A 96 -0.60 -16.53 -13.41
CA LEU A 96 -0.67 -17.98 -13.46
C LEU A 96 0.62 -18.51 -14.09
N ASP A 97 1.32 -19.35 -13.34
CA ASP A 97 2.45 -20.10 -13.85
C ASP A 97 1.96 -21.42 -14.43
N ILE A 98 2.45 -21.76 -15.63
CA ILE A 98 2.25 -23.08 -16.24
C ILE A 98 3.64 -23.67 -16.47
N MET A 99 3.91 -24.78 -15.81
CA MET A 99 5.19 -25.48 -15.90
C MET A 99 4.96 -26.86 -16.49
N VAL A 100 5.81 -27.25 -17.43
CA VAL A 100 5.72 -28.54 -18.12
C VAL A 100 7.10 -29.17 -18.23
N LYS A 101 7.17 -30.49 -18.06
CA LYS A 101 8.36 -31.28 -18.28
C LYS A 101 8.08 -32.34 -19.33
N PHE A 102 8.77 -32.20 -20.45
CA PHE A 102 8.81 -33.16 -21.53
C PHE A 102 9.96 -34.16 -21.31
N ARG A 103 9.87 -35.33 -21.95
CA ARG A 103 10.92 -36.36 -21.91
C ARG A 103 12.11 -36.01 -22.79
#